data_AF-A0A382J218-F1
#
_entry.id   AF-A0A382J218-F1
#
_cell.length_a   1.000
_cell.length_b   1.000
_cell.length_c   1.000
_cell.angle_alpha   90.00
_cell.angle_beta   90.00
_cell.angle_gamma   90.00
#
_symmetry.space_group_name_H-M   'P 1'
#
loop_
_entity.id
_entity.type
_entity.pdbx_description
1 polymer ?
#
loop_
_entity_poly.entity_id
_entity_poly.type
_entity_poly.pdbx_seq_one_letter_code
_entity_poly.pdbx_strand_id
1 'polypeptide(L)'
;GTTDYSYLWSTTDGSGLESDVADQSGLGAGTYKVVVTDANGCLKEDSFDIIEPDELLISLDTTTNKSLLCYGDSTSIITNITQESTPPYSFILNGKNYKNDTVIENIIHQHPHIDPYITTYTFTVVAGTYKVTVVDENGCSKTTDEVIITQPDAPLSLDSLVKDITCNGDDDGSIDITVSGGTKDYSYLWSTTNGSGLDSNAEDQSGLGPGTYKVVVTDANDCTIEDTFNITQPDVLSITDSLTNVSCNGGADGSIDITVSGGTKDYSYLWSKITDGSGLDSAAADQSGLGAGTYKVVVTDANGCKIEDTFIITQPDSALALSGSLTNISCNGAADGSIDITVSGGTKDYSY
;
A
#
# COMPACT_ATOMS: atom_id res chain seq x y z
N GLY A 1 50.79 69.67 -24.28
CA GLY A 1 51.07 70.52 -25.45
C GLY A 1 50.17 71.72 -25.40
N THR A 2 50.22 72.55 -26.44
CA THR A 2 49.29 73.64 -26.75
C THR A 2 47.83 73.14 -26.74
N THR A 3 46.87 74.04 -26.51
CA THR A 3 45.46 73.69 -26.18
C THR A 3 44.63 73.13 -27.34
N ASP A 4 45.15 73.12 -28.56
CA ASP A 4 44.39 72.75 -29.75
C ASP A 4 45.05 71.53 -30.44
N TYR A 5 44.29 70.44 -30.52
CA TYR A 5 44.64 69.20 -31.21
C TYR A 5 43.56 68.88 -32.26
N SER A 6 43.96 68.40 -33.44
CA SER A 6 43.03 67.83 -34.42
C SER A 6 43.19 66.31 -34.47
N TYR A 7 42.07 65.61 -34.62
CA TYR A 7 42.00 64.16 -34.68
C TYR A 7 41.62 63.74 -36.10
N LEU A 8 42.13 62.60 -36.54
CA LEU A 8 41.65 61.94 -37.75
C LEU A 8 41.58 60.45 -37.46
N TRP A 9 40.36 59.98 -37.24
CA TRP A 9 40.05 58.56 -37.10
C TRP A 9 39.89 57.92 -38.48
N SER A 10 40.47 56.73 -38.64
CA SER A 10 40.33 55.87 -39.81
C SER A 10 40.19 54.42 -39.37
N THR A 11 39.64 53.57 -40.24
CA THR A 11 39.52 52.12 -40.00
C THR A 11 40.39 51.37 -40.99
N THR A 12 41.12 50.36 -40.54
CA THR A 12 42.01 49.58 -41.43
C THR A 12 41.29 48.46 -42.17
N ASP A 13 40.07 48.11 -41.76
CA ASP A 13 39.22 47.09 -42.37
C ASP A 13 38.22 47.64 -43.41
N GLY A 14 38.15 48.96 -43.58
CA GLY A 14 37.25 49.61 -44.53
C GLY A 14 35.80 49.80 -44.03
N SER A 15 35.54 49.66 -42.73
CA SER A 15 34.22 49.91 -42.11
C SER A 15 33.78 51.39 -42.12
N GLY A 16 34.67 52.31 -42.51
CA GLY A 16 34.28 53.63 -43.00
C GLY A 16 34.17 54.74 -41.95
N LEU A 17 34.78 54.59 -40.77
CA LEU A 17 34.91 55.70 -39.83
C LEU A 17 35.95 56.71 -40.33
N GLU A 18 35.49 57.89 -40.70
CA GLU A 18 36.30 59.10 -40.94
C GLU A 18 35.73 60.21 -40.05
N SER A 19 36.44 60.58 -38.99
CA SER A 19 35.93 61.51 -37.97
C SER A 19 37.05 62.37 -37.38
N ASP A 20 36.76 63.64 -37.15
CA ASP A 20 37.67 64.63 -36.55
C ASP A 20 37.36 64.95 -35.09
N VAL A 21 36.36 64.27 -34.52
CA VAL A 21 36.00 64.36 -33.10
C VAL A 21 36.99 63.56 -32.25
N ALA A 22 37.34 64.09 -31.07
CA ALA A 22 38.28 63.44 -30.16
C ALA A 22 37.78 62.06 -29.69
N ASP A 23 36.57 62.02 -29.14
CA ASP A 23 35.95 60.80 -28.61
C ASP A 23 34.98 60.20 -29.61
N GLN A 24 35.11 58.90 -29.85
CA GLN A 24 34.21 58.12 -30.70
C GLN A 24 33.35 57.20 -29.84
N SER A 25 32.09 56.97 -30.25
CA SER A 25 31.16 56.08 -29.56
C SER A 25 30.30 55.31 -30.56
N GLY A 26 29.74 54.18 -30.14
CA GLY A 26 28.93 53.33 -31.03
C GLY A 26 29.74 52.61 -32.11
N LEU A 27 31.04 52.39 -31.87
CA LEU A 27 31.93 51.68 -32.78
C LEU A 27 31.67 50.17 -32.74
N GLY A 28 31.73 49.52 -33.91
CA GLY A 28 31.68 48.06 -34.04
C GLY A 28 33.05 47.41 -33.82
N ALA A 29 33.11 46.08 -33.90
CA ALA A 29 34.39 45.38 -33.90
C ALA A 29 35.23 45.76 -35.14
N GLY A 30 36.55 45.90 -34.94
CA GLY A 30 37.47 46.36 -35.96
C GLY A 30 38.71 47.04 -35.36
N THR A 31 39.67 47.34 -36.23
CA THR A 31 40.89 48.05 -35.86
C THR A 31 40.77 49.52 -36.27
N TYR A 32 40.83 50.41 -35.29
CA TYR A 32 40.68 51.85 -35.43
C TYR A 32 42.03 52.53 -35.25
N LYS A 33 42.43 53.35 -36.22
CA LYS A 33 43.66 54.12 -36.16
C LYS A 33 43.34 55.60 -36.01
N VAL A 34 43.98 56.27 -35.05
CA VAL A 34 43.86 57.73 -34.87
C VAL A 34 45.19 58.39 -35.20
N VAL A 35 45.10 59.50 -35.93
CA VAL A 35 46.21 60.45 -36.10
C VAL A 35 45.88 61.72 -35.35
N VAL A 36 46.70 62.08 -34.35
CA VAL A 36 46.57 63.31 -33.59
C VAL A 36 47.62 64.30 -34.07
N THR A 37 47.19 65.51 -34.41
CA THR A 37 48.06 66.60 -34.85
C THR A 37 47.99 67.75 -33.85
N ASP A 38 49.13 68.24 -33.37
CA ASP A 38 49.17 69.46 -32.55
C ASP A 38 49.13 70.74 -33.40
N ALA A 39 48.90 71.89 -32.75
CA ALA A 39 48.88 73.19 -33.43
C ALA A 39 50.18 73.57 -34.18
N ASN A 40 51.31 72.88 -33.93
CA ASN A 40 52.59 73.08 -34.61
C ASN A 40 52.81 72.08 -35.76
N GLY A 41 51.85 71.21 -36.04
CA GLY A 41 51.90 70.21 -37.11
C GLY A 41 52.63 68.91 -36.76
N CYS A 42 52.92 68.65 -35.47
CA CYS A 42 53.51 67.37 -35.04
C CYS A 42 52.44 66.27 -35.03
N LEU A 43 52.73 65.11 -35.64
CA LEU A 43 51.82 63.97 -35.75
C LEU A 43 52.18 62.85 -34.78
N LYS A 44 51.17 62.23 -34.18
CA LYS A 44 51.29 60.95 -33.47
C LYS A 44 50.16 60.03 -33.90
N GLU A 45 50.48 58.76 -34.09
CA GLU A 45 49.50 57.73 -34.45
C GLU A 45 49.42 56.66 -33.37
N ASP A 46 48.23 56.10 -33.20
CA ASP A 46 47.97 54.91 -32.38
C ASP A 46 46.86 54.06 -33.00
N SER A 47 46.75 52.81 -32.58
CA SER A 47 45.73 51.86 -33.06
C SER A 47 45.05 51.13 -31.91
N PHE A 48 43.73 50.99 -31.99
CA PHE A 48 42.89 50.35 -31.01
C PHE A 48 42.06 49.25 -31.68
N ASP A 49 42.08 48.06 -31.11
CA ASP A 49 41.25 46.95 -31.56
C ASP A 49 40.01 46.84 -30.68
N ILE A 50 38.84 46.89 -31.31
CA ILE A 50 37.59 46.47 -30.71
C ILE A 50 37.33 45.04 -31.20
N ILE A 51 37.36 44.08 -30.28
CA ILE A 51 37.05 42.68 -30.59
C ILE A 51 35.61 42.37 -30.16
N GLU A 52 34.91 41.58 -30.96
CA GLU A 52 33.63 40.99 -30.56
C GLU A 52 33.90 39.72 -29.74
N PRO A 53 33.16 39.46 -28.65
CA PRO A 53 33.26 38.19 -27.93
C PRO A 53 32.93 37.01 -28.86
N ASP A 54 33.52 35.85 -28.55
CA ASP A 54 33.18 34.60 -29.23
C ASP A 54 31.67 34.29 -29.06
N GLU A 55 31.07 33.69 -30.09
CA GLU A 55 29.67 33.26 -30.03
C GLU A 55 29.49 32.18 -28.96
N LEU A 56 28.50 32.35 -28.09
CA LEU A 56 28.10 31.31 -27.14
C LEU A 56 27.54 30.10 -27.91
N LEU A 57 28.15 28.92 -27.76
CA LEU A 57 27.60 27.66 -28.28
C LEU A 57 27.37 26.66 -27.14
N ILE A 58 26.25 25.96 -27.19
CA ILE A 58 25.85 24.97 -26.19
C ILE A 58 25.48 23.63 -26.84
N SER A 59 25.57 22.55 -26.08
CA SER A 59 25.09 21.22 -26.46
C SER A 59 24.40 20.52 -25.29
N LEU A 60 23.46 19.64 -25.63
CA LEU A 60 22.87 18.70 -24.68
C LEU A 60 23.70 17.43 -24.66
N ASP A 61 23.96 16.90 -23.48
CA ASP A 61 24.46 15.54 -23.35
C ASP A 61 23.34 14.55 -23.75
N THR A 62 23.57 13.76 -24.79
CA THR A 62 22.61 12.78 -25.29
C THR A 62 22.76 11.40 -24.64
N THR A 63 23.71 11.23 -23.72
CA THR A 63 23.92 9.97 -23.01
C THR A 63 22.93 9.75 -21.87
N THR A 64 22.20 10.79 -21.45
CA THR A 64 21.14 10.65 -20.44
C THR A 64 19.89 9.99 -21.03
N ASN A 65 19.26 9.13 -20.23
CA ASN A 65 18.11 8.36 -20.68
C ASN A 65 16.91 9.28 -20.89
N LYS A 66 16.43 9.35 -22.14
CA LYS A 66 15.25 10.13 -22.53
C LYS A 66 13.93 9.40 -22.28
N SER A 67 13.98 8.15 -21.82
CA SER A 67 12.79 7.42 -21.38
C SER A 67 13.01 6.84 -19.99
N LEU A 68 12.24 7.31 -19.03
CA LEU A 68 12.17 6.71 -17.70
C LEU A 68 11.56 5.32 -17.80
N LEU A 69 12.09 4.41 -16.99
CA LEU A 69 11.61 3.02 -16.91
C LEU A 69 10.33 2.95 -16.06
N CYS A 70 10.31 3.64 -14.93
CA CYS A 70 9.16 3.67 -14.02
C CYS A 70 8.42 5.00 -14.07
N TYR A 71 7.12 4.94 -13.80
CA TYR A 71 6.27 6.12 -13.73
C TYR A 71 6.70 7.01 -12.56
N GLY A 72 6.95 8.29 -12.85
CA GLY A 72 7.26 9.29 -11.83
C GLY A 72 8.73 9.32 -11.38
N ASP A 73 9.59 8.51 -11.99
CA ASP A 73 11.04 8.58 -11.77
C ASP A 73 11.62 9.94 -12.20
N SER A 74 12.90 10.15 -11.89
CA SER A 74 13.66 11.30 -12.35
C SER A 74 14.91 10.89 -13.12
N THR A 75 15.34 11.76 -14.04
CA THR A 75 16.57 11.65 -14.82
C THR A 75 17.25 13.02 -14.85
N SER A 76 18.36 13.10 -15.58
CA SER A 76 19.16 14.30 -15.70
C SER A 76 19.12 14.89 -17.11
N ILE A 77 19.00 16.22 -17.20
CA ILE A 77 19.34 16.97 -18.42
C ILE A 77 20.66 17.67 -18.15
N ILE A 78 21.70 17.30 -18.89
CA ILE A 78 23.02 17.91 -18.78
C ILE A 78 23.23 18.82 -19.99
N THR A 79 23.58 20.08 -19.73
CA THR A 79 23.89 21.07 -20.75
C THR A 79 25.33 21.53 -20.61
N ASN A 80 26.07 21.52 -21.72
CA ASN A 80 27.46 21.91 -21.81
C ASN A 80 27.61 23.15 -22.69
N ILE A 81 28.44 24.09 -22.27
CA ILE A 81 28.97 25.17 -23.10
C ILE A 81 30.12 24.58 -23.91
N THR A 82 29.95 24.57 -25.24
CA THR A 82 30.93 24.03 -26.19
C THR A 82 31.83 25.11 -26.80
N GLN A 83 31.41 26.37 -26.72
CA GLN A 83 32.21 27.54 -27.02
C GLN A 83 31.82 28.64 -26.02
N GLU A 84 32.80 29.13 -25.28
CA GLU A 84 32.60 30.17 -24.27
C GLU A 84 32.41 31.54 -24.93
N SER A 85 31.63 32.39 -24.28
CA SER A 85 31.46 33.82 -24.62
C SER A 85 31.93 34.65 -23.43
N THR A 86 31.08 35.47 -22.82
CA THR A 86 31.43 36.29 -21.65
C THR A 86 30.85 35.74 -20.33
N PRO A 87 31.66 35.08 -19.48
CA PRO A 87 31.19 34.60 -18.17
C PRO A 87 30.91 35.78 -17.21
N PRO A 88 30.14 35.59 -16.13
CA PRO A 88 29.51 34.33 -15.69
C PRO A 88 28.28 33.93 -16.49
N TYR A 89 28.01 32.62 -16.53
CA TYR A 89 26.83 32.04 -17.19
C TYR A 89 25.70 31.76 -16.19
N SER A 90 24.46 31.90 -16.66
CA SER A 90 23.24 31.47 -15.99
C SER A 90 22.57 30.36 -16.78
N PHE A 91 22.15 29.29 -16.12
CA PHE A 91 21.45 28.17 -16.73
C PHE A 91 19.98 28.18 -16.31
N ILE A 92 19.09 28.13 -17.29
CA ILE A 92 17.65 28.26 -17.09
C ILE A 92 16.95 27.06 -17.73
N LEU A 93 16.35 26.20 -16.92
CA LEU A 93 15.45 25.15 -17.39
C LEU A 93 14.03 25.69 -17.40
N ASN A 94 13.32 25.54 -18.51
CA ASN A 94 11.90 25.86 -18.64
C ASN A 94 11.17 24.70 -19.32
N GLY A 95 9.99 24.34 -18.83
CA GLY A 95 9.20 23.29 -19.46
C GLY A 95 7.92 22.95 -18.71
N LYS A 96 7.37 21.79 -19.04
CA LYS A 96 6.24 21.20 -18.33
C LYS A 96 6.53 19.75 -17.99
N ASN A 97 6.16 19.32 -16.79
CA ASN A 97 6.23 17.91 -16.40
C ASN A 97 5.04 17.10 -16.95
N TYR A 98 5.02 15.78 -16.70
CA TYR A 98 3.95 14.86 -17.09
C TYR A 98 2.59 15.14 -16.42
N LYS A 99 2.57 15.92 -15.33
CA LYS A 99 1.34 16.45 -14.69
C LYS A 99 0.88 17.77 -15.30
N ASN A 100 1.57 18.26 -16.34
CA ASN A 100 1.34 19.55 -17.00
C ASN A 100 1.61 20.77 -16.09
N ASP A 101 2.35 20.59 -15.00
CA ASP A 101 2.83 21.69 -14.17
C ASP A 101 4.01 22.37 -14.86
N THR A 102 4.05 23.71 -14.76
CA THR A 102 5.19 24.50 -15.23
C THR A 102 6.41 24.27 -14.35
N VAL A 103 7.53 23.89 -14.96
CA VAL A 103 8.82 23.71 -14.29
C VAL A 103 9.75 24.82 -14.77
N ILE A 104 10.26 25.62 -13.82
CA ILE A 104 11.25 26.67 -14.06
C ILE A 104 12.32 26.54 -13.00
N GLU A 105 13.56 26.33 -13.43
CA GLU A 105 14.72 26.32 -12.54
C GLU A 105 15.77 27.28 -13.09
N ASN A 106 16.09 28.30 -12.29
CA ASN A 106 17.01 29.37 -12.67
C ASN A 106 18.26 29.30 -11.80
N ILE A 107 19.36 28.92 -12.42
CA ILE A 107 20.67 28.86 -11.79
C ILE A 107 21.40 30.13 -12.17
N ILE A 108 21.26 31.12 -11.30
CA ILE A 108 21.89 32.44 -11.43
C ILE A 108 23.09 32.47 -10.48
N HIS A 109 24.13 33.19 -10.88
CA HIS A 109 25.36 33.46 -10.14
C HIS A 109 25.22 34.18 -8.77
N GLN A 110 24.03 34.17 -8.17
CA GLN A 110 23.76 34.78 -6.85
C GLN A 110 23.88 33.79 -5.68
N HIS A 111 24.26 32.54 -5.92
CA HIS A 111 24.49 31.54 -4.87
C HIS A 111 25.99 31.44 -4.53
N PRO A 112 26.42 31.60 -3.25
CA PRO A 112 27.84 31.69 -2.86
C PRO A 112 28.65 30.38 -3.01
N HIS A 113 28.14 29.38 -3.72
CA HIS A 113 28.70 28.04 -3.83
C HIS A 113 28.85 27.53 -5.28
N ILE A 114 28.57 28.36 -6.29
CA ILE A 114 28.72 28.00 -7.71
C ILE A 114 29.91 28.77 -8.29
N ASP A 115 30.74 28.06 -9.06
CA ASP A 115 31.92 28.64 -9.72
C ASP A 115 31.48 29.57 -10.89
N PRO A 116 31.95 30.83 -10.96
CA PRO A 116 31.72 31.77 -12.08
C PRO A 116 32.07 31.24 -13.46
N TYR A 117 32.85 30.17 -13.53
CA TYR A 117 33.29 29.55 -14.76
C TYR A 117 32.68 28.17 -15.01
N ILE A 118 31.52 27.84 -14.41
CA ILE A 118 30.83 26.58 -14.75
C ILE A 118 30.45 26.56 -16.24
N THR A 119 30.98 25.58 -16.95
CA THR A 119 30.67 25.31 -18.35
C THR A 119 29.69 24.16 -18.54
N THR A 120 29.29 23.49 -17.45
CA THR A 120 28.33 22.39 -17.47
C THR A 120 27.37 22.51 -16.29
N TYR A 121 26.08 22.24 -16.53
CA TYR A 121 25.08 22.13 -15.47
C TYR A 121 24.16 20.93 -15.70
N THR A 122 23.75 20.29 -14.60
CA THR A 122 22.88 19.11 -14.59
C THR A 122 21.59 19.45 -13.85
N PHE A 123 20.46 19.38 -14.56
CA PHE A 123 19.12 19.50 -14.00
C PHE A 123 18.53 18.14 -13.69
N THR A 124 17.89 17.98 -12.53
CA THR A 124 17.09 16.79 -12.22
C THR A 124 15.65 17.02 -12.64
N VAL A 125 15.13 16.19 -13.55
CA VAL A 125 13.79 16.34 -14.12
C VAL A 125 13.02 15.03 -14.09
N VAL A 126 11.69 15.12 -14.09
CA VAL A 126 10.79 13.97 -14.31
C VAL A 126 10.38 13.90 -15.78
N ALA A 127 9.50 12.97 -16.17
CA ALA A 127 8.92 12.98 -17.51
C ALA A 127 8.25 14.32 -17.84
N GLY A 128 8.38 14.77 -19.08
CA GLY A 128 7.98 16.10 -19.49
C GLY A 128 8.64 16.60 -20.76
N THR A 129 8.43 17.87 -21.07
CA THR A 129 9.03 18.56 -22.21
C THR A 129 9.74 19.82 -21.73
N TYR A 130 11.03 19.92 -22.01
CA TYR A 130 11.91 20.95 -21.44
C TYR A 130 12.79 21.61 -22.51
N LYS A 131 13.22 22.84 -22.23
CA LYS A 131 14.28 23.57 -22.93
C LYS A 131 15.26 24.11 -21.89
N VAL A 132 16.54 24.11 -22.24
CA VAL A 132 17.56 24.79 -21.44
C VAL A 132 18.01 26.04 -22.18
N THR A 133 18.05 27.16 -21.48
CA THR A 133 18.62 28.42 -21.98
C THR A 133 19.86 28.76 -21.15
N VAL A 134 20.96 29.05 -21.82
CA VAL A 134 22.19 29.56 -21.20
C VAL A 134 22.32 31.02 -21.59
N VAL A 135 22.55 31.88 -20.59
CA VAL A 135 22.72 33.33 -20.77
C VAL A 135 24.06 33.75 -20.18
N ASP A 136 24.82 34.54 -20.92
CA ASP A 136 26.11 35.08 -20.48
C ASP A 136 25.96 36.42 -19.72
N GLU A 137 27.06 37.02 -19.25
CA GLU A 137 27.01 38.27 -18.47
C GLU A 137 26.43 39.46 -19.26
N ASN A 138 26.66 39.47 -20.57
CA ASN A 138 26.24 40.53 -21.47
C ASN A 138 24.82 40.33 -22.02
N GLY A 139 24.15 39.23 -21.64
CA GLY A 139 22.79 38.91 -22.05
C GLY A 139 22.67 38.14 -23.37
N CYS A 140 23.79 37.71 -23.96
CA CYS A 140 23.79 36.78 -25.08
C CYS A 140 23.24 35.44 -24.62
N SER A 141 22.29 34.88 -25.37
CA SER A 141 21.62 33.63 -24.97
C SER A 141 21.54 32.61 -26.10
N LYS A 142 21.63 31.34 -25.71
CA LYS A 142 21.31 30.19 -26.55
C LYS A 142 20.33 29.28 -25.84
N THR A 143 19.40 28.72 -26.61
CA THR A 143 18.41 27.76 -26.12
C THR A 143 18.53 26.47 -26.90
N THR A 144 18.42 25.34 -26.21
CA THR A 144 18.44 24.02 -26.82
C THR A 144 17.14 23.72 -27.58
N ASP A 145 17.15 22.70 -28.43
CA ASP A 145 15.91 22.06 -28.89
C ASP A 145 15.12 21.46 -27.71
N GLU A 146 13.87 21.09 -27.97
CA GLU A 146 13.02 20.43 -26.97
C GLU A 146 13.58 19.06 -26.59
N VAL A 147 13.71 18.86 -25.28
CA VAL A 147 14.00 17.56 -24.67
C VAL A 147 12.69 16.98 -24.18
N ILE A 148 12.28 15.86 -24.79
CA ILE A 148 11.12 15.10 -24.36
C ILE A 148 11.63 13.92 -23.52
N ILE A 149 11.18 13.87 -22.27
CA ILE A 149 11.40 12.75 -21.37
C ILE A 149 10.09 11.96 -21.27
N THR A 150 10.08 10.71 -21.73
CA THR A 150 8.92 9.82 -21.69
C THR A 150 8.96 8.89 -20.47
N GLN A 151 7.82 8.30 -20.12
CA GLN A 151 7.65 7.30 -19.06
C GLN A 151 6.41 6.43 -19.39
N PRO A 152 6.11 5.35 -18.65
CA PRO A 152 4.83 4.64 -18.77
C PRO A 152 3.63 5.59 -18.60
N ASP A 153 2.51 5.33 -19.29
CA ASP A 153 1.35 6.24 -19.29
C ASP A 153 0.62 6.31 -17.94
N ALA A 154 0.67 5.22 -17.17
CA ALA A 154 0.02 5.10 -15.87
C ALA A 154 0.99 4.48 -14.84
N PRO A 155 0.87 4.86 -13.55
CA PRO A 155 1.64 4.23 -12.48
C PRO A 155 1.27 2.76 -12.36
N LEU A 156 2.25 1.93 -11.98
CA LEU A 156 1.97 0.55 -11.58
C LEU A 156 1.02 0.58 -10.36
N SER A 157 -0.07 -0.17 -10.45
CA SER A 157 -1.17 -0.17 -9.48
C SER A 157 -1.65 -1.60 -9.24
N LEU A 158 -2.08 -1.85 -8.02
CA LEU A 158 -2.53 -3.15 -7.53
C LEU A 158 -3.84 -2.95 -6.76
N ASP A 159 -4.91 -3.58 -7.25
CA ASP A 159 -6.18 -3.72 -6.54
C ASP A 159 -6.33 -5.17 -6.05
N SER A 160 -7.16 -5.40 -5.03
CA SER A 160 -7.33 -6.73 -4.43
C SER A 160 -8.74 -6.98 -3.88
N LEU A 161 -9.09 -8.27 -3.80
CA LEU A 161 -10.24 -8.81 -3.10
C LEU A 161 -9.77 -9.97 -2.23
N VAL A 162 -9.95 -9.84 -0.91
CA VAL A 162 -9.57 -10.87 0.06
C VAL A 162 -10.81 -11.59 0.56
N LYS A 163 -10.73 -12.92 0.64
CA LYS A 163 -11.74 -13.77 1.27
C LYS A 163 -11.10 -14.52 2.44
N ASP A 164 -11.65 -14.29 3.63
CA ASP A 164 -11.29 -15.02 4.86
C ASP A 164 -11.76 -16.48 4.81
N ILE A 165 -11.19 -17.29 5.72
CA ILE A 165 -11.49 -18.71 5.86
C ILE A 165 -12.91 -18.92 6.37
N THR A 166 -13.59 -19.93 5.84
CA THR A 166 -15.00 -20.20 6.13
C THR A 166 -15.21 -20.82 7.52
N CYS A 167 -14.39 -21.82 7.89
CA CYS A 167 -14.45 -22.53 9.18
C CYS A 167 -13.09 -22.58 9.87
N ASN A 168 -13.08 -22.59 11.21
CA ASN A 168 -11.84 -22.74 11.96
C ASN A 168 -11.10 -24.03 11.56
N GLY A 169 -9.85 -23.89 11.10
CA GLY A 169 -9.01 -25.01 10.68
C GLY A 169 -9.15 -25.42 9.22
N ASP A 170 -10.01 -24.77 8.44
CA ASP A 170 -10.03 -24.91 6.99
C ASP A 170 -8.92 -24.05 6.35
N ASP A 171 -8.53 -24.42 5.13
CA ASP A 171 -7.58 -23.68 4.29
C ASP A 171 -8.28 -23.25 2.99
N ASP A 172 -9.35 -22.47 3.07
CA ASP A 172 -10.17 -22.05 1.92
C ASP A 172 -10.18 -20.52 1.68
N GLY A 173 -9.28 -19.80 2.35
CA GLY A 173 -9.05 -18.38 2.11
C GLY A 173 -8.47 -18.12 0.71
N SER A 174 -8.70 -16.91 0.19
CA SER A 174 -8.20 -16.49 -1.13
C SER A 174 -7.85 -15.02 -1.18
N ILE A 175 -6.94 -14.67 -2.10
CA ILE A 175 -6.56 -13.30 -2.45
C ILE A 175 -6.57 -13.22 -3.96
N ASP A 176 -7.55 -12.50 -4.52
CA ASP A 176 -7.60 -12.20 -5.94
C ASP A 176 -7.03 -10.80 -6.15
N ILE A 177 -6.04 -10.64 -7.03
CA ILE A 177 -5.41 -9.34 -7.30
C ILE A 177 -5.67 -8.90 -8.74
N THR A 178 -5.56 -7.60 -8.99
CA THR A 178 -5.63 -7.04 -10.34
C THR A 178 -4.53 -6.00 -10.50
N VAL A 179 -3.58 -6.28 -11.39
CA VAL A 179 -2.46 -5.39 -11.70
C VAL A 179 -2.79 -4.52 -12.91
N SER A 180 -2.48 -3.23 -12.83
CA SER A 180 -2.63 -2.30 -13.95
C SER A 180 -1.52 -1.24 -13.99
N GLY A 181 -1.38 -0.55 -15.12
CA GLY A 181 -0.33 0.46 -15.34
C GLY A 181 1.08 -0.12 -15.43
N GLY A 182 2.10 0.72 -15.27
CA GLY A 182 3.50 0.32 -15.48
C GLY A 182 3.76 -0.22 -16.89
N THR A 183 4.74 -1.11 -17.01
CA THR A 183 5.16 -1.77 -18.25
C THR A 183 4.71 -3.23 -18.25
N LYS A 184 3.84 -3.59 -19.20
CA LYS A 184 3.23 -4.93 -19.28
C LYS A 184 4.27 -6.06 -19.24
N ASP A 185 3.82 -7.20 -18.69
CA ASP A 185 4.56 -8.43 -18.33
C ASP A 185 4.99 -8.37 -16.87
N TYR A 186 4.04 -8.72 -16.00
CA TYR A 186 4.20 -8.70 -14.55
C TYR A 186 4.70 -10.05 -14.04
N SER A 187 5.50 -9.99 -12.98
CA SER A 187 5.92 -11.14 -12.19
C SER A 187 5.51 -10.94 -10.74
N TYR A 188 5.21 -12.05 -10.06
CA TYR A 188 4.68 -12.06 -8.71
C TYR A 188 5.68 -12.79 -7.81
N LEU A 189 5.98 -12.19 -6.67
CA LEU A 189 6.74 -12.83 -5.60
C LEU A 189 5.96 -12.74 -4.31
N TRP A 190 5.34 -13.86 -3.95
CA TRP A 190 4.60 -13.97 -2.71
C TRP A 190 5.47 -14.47 -1.56
N SER A 191 5.16 -13.98 -0.36
CA SER A 191 5.72 -14.45 0.90
C SER A 191 4.63 -14.46 1.98
N THR A 192 4.81 -15.25 3.02
CA THR A 192 3.85 -15.33 4.13
C THR A 192 4.53 -15.42 5.48
N THR A 193 3.86 -14.91 6.51
CA THR A 193 4.20 -15.10 7.92
C THR A 193 3.03 -15.81 8.61
N ASN A 194 3.30 -16.99 9.17
CA ASN A 194 2.34 -17.89 9.81
C ASN A 194 1.20 -18.44 8.92
N GLY A 195 1.18 -18.13 7.60
CA GLY A 195 0.22 -18.71 6.65
C GLY A 195 0.70 -19.99 5.95
N SER A 196 -0.16 -20.56 5.12
CA SER A 196 0.02 -21.83 4.38
C SER A 196 -0.68 -21.75 3.00
N GLY A 197 -0.43 -22.72 2.12
CA GLY A 197 -1.15 -22.84 0.83
C GLY A 197 -0.68 -21.93 -0.30
N LEU A 198 0.33 -21.09 -0.06
CA LEU A 198 0.86 -20.12 -1.02
C LEU A 198 1.46 -20.77 -2.28
N ASP A 199 1.10 -20.26 -3.46
CA ASP A 199 1.87 -20.40 -4.70
C ASP A 199 2.71 -19.13 -4.93
N SER A 200 4.03 -19.24 -4.82
CA SER A 200 4.92 -18.08 -4.79
C SER A 200 4.90 -17.20 -6.04
N ASN A 201 4.43 -17.71 -7.19
CA ASN A 201 4.51 -17.00 -8.47
C ASN A 201 3.15 -16.83 -9.18
N ALA A 202 2.06 -17.33 -8.60
CA ALA A 202 0.73 -17.13 -9.16
C ALA A 202 0.26 -15.69 -8.92
N GLU A 203 -0.54 -15.16 -9.86
CA GLU A 203 -1.22 -13.87 -9.69
C GLU A 203 -2.20 -13.96 -8.52
N ASP A 204 -3.23 -14.80 -8.67
CA ASP A 204 -4.24 -15.05 -7.64
C ASP A 204 -3.86 -16.22 -6.74
N GLN A 205 -4.30 -16.15 -5.48
CA GLN A 205 -4.04 -17.14 -4.46
C GLN A 205 -5.35 -17.75 -3.94
N SER A 206 -5.37 -19.06 -3.76
CA SER A 206 -6.52 -19.78 -3.20
C SER A 206 -6.02 -20.94 -2.35
N GLY A 207 -6.88 -21.43 -1.45
CA GLY A 207 -6.49 -22.54 -0.56
C GLY A 207 -5.57 -22.08 0.57
N LEU A 208 -5.71 -20.83 1.01
CA LEU A 208 -4.83 -20.21 1.99
C LEU A 208 -5.32 -20.47 3.42
N GLY A 209 -4.37 -20.77 4.31
CA GLY A 209 -4.60 -20.80 5.76
C GLY A 209 -4.50 -19.41 6.41
N PRO A 210 -4.79 -19.29 7.72
CA PRO A 210 -4.80 -18.00 8.40
C PRO A 210 -3.38 -17.46 8.52
N GLY A 211 -3.17 -16.17 8.24
CA GLY A 211 -1.85 -15.58 8.29
C GLY A 211 -1.75 -14.25 7.54
N THR A 212 -0.53 -13.72 7.50
CA THR A 212 -0.23 -12.48 6.76
C THR A 212 0.52 -12.82 5.49
N TYR A 213 0.01 -12.36 4.35
CA TYR A 213 0.54 -12.60 3.02
C TYR A 213 1.02 -11.28 2.41
N LYS A 214 2.19 -11.29 1.79
CA LYS A 214 2.75 -10.13 1.09
C LYS A 214 3.07 -10.52 -0.34
N VAL A 215 2.63 -9.70 -1.29
CA VAL A 215 3.02 -9.79 -2.69
C VAL A 215 3.94 -8.64 -3.06
N VAL A 216 4.99 -8.94 -3.81
CA VAL A 216 5.74 -7.95 -4.59
C VAL A 216 5.45 -8.24 -6.06
N VAL A 217 4.88 -7.26 -6.74
CA VAL A 217 4.62 -7.31 -8.18
C VAL A 217 5.70 -6.48 -8.87
N THR A 218 6.38 -7.08 -9.83
CA THR A 218 7.42 -6.44 -10.63
C THR A 218 7.00 -6.41 -12.09
N ASP A 219 7.07 -5.25 -12.72
CA ASP A 219 6.77 -5.06 -14.13
C ASP A 219 7.98 -5.38 -15.04
N ALA A 220 7.84 -5.29 -16.37
CA ALA A 220 8.91 -5.65 -17.30
C ALA A 220 10.14 -4.72 -17.27
N ASN A 221 10.02 -3.56 -16.62
CA ASN A 221 11.05 -2.55 -16.47
C ASN A 221 11.66 -2.56 -15.06
N ASP A 222 11.42 -3.63 -14.29
CA ASP A 222 11.83 -3.81 -12.89
C ASP A 222 11.21 -2.81 -11.90
N CYS A 223 10.10 -2.16 -12.28
CA CYS A 223 9.34 -1.30 -11.37
C CYS A 223 8.48 -2.17 -10.45
N THR A 224 8.49 -1.87 -9.15
CA THR A 224 7.83 -2.71 -8.14
C THR A 224 6.71 -1.99 -7.41
N ILE A 225 5.67 -2.75 -7.07
CA ILE A 225 4.64 -2.40 -6.08
C ILE A 225 4.49 -3.56 -5.11
N GLU A 226 4.21 -3.26 -3.84
CA GLU A 226 3.96 -4.29 -2.83
C GLU A 226 2.69 -4.00 -2.05
N ASP A 227 2.01 -5.07 -1.63
CA ASP A 227 0.87 -4.98 -0.73
C ASP A 227 0.85 -6.17 0.25
N THR A 228 0.14 -5.99 1.36
CA THR A 228 0.07 -6.96 2.45
C THR A 228 -1.38 -7.23 2.85
N PHE A 229 -1.74 -8.51 2.88
CA PHE A 229 -3.09 -9.01 3.17
C PHE A 229 -3.08 -9.84 4.45
N ASN A 230 -4.18 -9.80 5.20
CA ASN A 230 -4.39 -10.68 6.34
C ASN A 230 -5.57 -11.58 6.04
N ILE A 231 -5.36 -12.89 6.14
CA ILE A 231 -6.44 -13.88 6.14
C ILE A 231 -6.64 -14.33 7.57
N THR A 232 -7.88 -14.22 8.01
CA THR A 232 -8.35 -14.63 9.33
C THR A 232 -9.26 -15.85 9.20
N GLN A 233 -9.52 -16.48 10.34
CA GLN A 233 -10.48 -17.56 10.47
C GLN A 233 -11.37 -17.30 11.69
N PRO A 234 -12.60 -17.85 11.72
CA PRO A 234 -13.45 -17.78 12.89
C PRO A 234 -12.83 -18.47 14.12
N ASP A 235 -13.32 -18.12 15.31
CA ASP A 235 -13.00 -18.87 16.53
C ASP A 235 -13.52 -20.32 16.44
N VAL A 236 -12.95 -21.23 17.23
CA VAL A 236 -13.39 -22.62 17.29
C VAL A 236 -14.84 -22.69 17.77
N LEU A 237 -15.72 -23.31 16.99
CA LEU A 237 -17.10 -23.58 17.39
C LEU A 237 -17.10 -24.54 18.59
N SER A 238 -17.83 -24.19 19.66
CA SER A 238 -17.83 -24.91 20.93
C SER A 238 -19.21 -24.92 21.59
N ILE A 239 -19.47 -25.95 22.39
CA ILE A 239 -20.68 -26.13 23.18
C ILE A 239 -20.30 -26.24 24.66
N THR A 240 -21.05 -25.56 25.52
CA THR A 240 -21.04 -25.78 26.96
C THR A 240 -22.46 -26.06 27.43
N ASP A 241 -22.63 -26.95 28.41
CA ASP A 241 -23.94 -27.47 28.80
C ASP A 241 -24.23 -27.39 30.31
N SER A 242 -25.52 -27.48 30.63
CA SER A 242 -26.07 -27.72 31.97
C SER A 242 -27.23 -28.70 31.87
N LEU A 243 -27.22 -29.74 32.71
CA LEU A 243 -28.14 -30.87 32.60
C LEU A 243 -28.97 -31.04 33.88
N THR A 244 -30.26 -31.34 33.73
CA THR A 244 -31.13 -31.79 34.82
C THR A 244 -31.57 -33.23 34.57
N ASN A 245 -31.26 -34.13 35.51
CA ASN A 245 -31.69 -35.53 35.44
C ASN A 245 -33.17 -35.68 35.80
N VAL A 246 -33.78 -36.78 35.34
CA VAL A 246 -35.17 -37.10 35.66
C VAL A 246 -35.33 -37.40 37.15
N SER A 247 -36.36 -36.82 37.79
CA SER A 247 -36.56 -36.93 39.23
C SER A 247 -37.08 -38.30 39.70
N CYS A 248 -37.89 -38.96 38.85
CA CYS A 248 -38.58 -40.21 39.16
C CYS A 248 -38.31 -41.28 38.09
N ASN A 249 -38.21 -42.55 38.48
CA ASN A 249 -38.08 -43.64 37.51
C ASN A 249 -39.26 -43.64 36.52
N GLY A 250 -38.98 -43.54 35.22
CA GLY A 250 -40.00 -43.44 34.16
C GLY A 250 -40.56 -42.03 33.94
N GLY A 251 -40.04 -41.01 34.63
CA GLY A 251 -40.39 -39.62 34.41
C GLY A 251 -39.79 -39.04 33.11
N ALA A 252 -40.21 -37.82 32.80
CA ALA A 252 -39.75 -37.06 31.63
C ALA A 252 -39.59 -35.57 31.97
N ASP A 253 -39.02 -35.27 33.13
CA ASP A 253 -38.78 -33.91 33.62
C ASP A 253 -37.30 -33.49 33.54
N GLY A 254 -36.49 -34.25 32.81
CA GLY A 254 -35.10 -33.89 32.52
C GLY A 254 -34.99 -32.74 31.52
N SER A 255 -33.84 -32.05 31.53
CA SER A 255 -33.52 -30.95 30.60
C SER A 255 -32.05 -30.93 30.22
N ILE A 256 -31.77 -30.36 29.05
CA ILE A 256 -30.44 -30.06 28.53
C ILE A 256 -30.46 -28.59 28.10
N ASP A 257 -29.67 -27.74 28.75
CA ASP A 257 -29.48 -26.35 28.37
C ASP A 257 -28.08 -26.20 27.77
N ILE A 258 -27.94 -25.63 26.57
CA ILE A 258 -26.65 -25.46 25.91
C ILE A 258 -26.37 -24.00 25.56
N THR A 259 -25.10 -23.60 25.67
CA THR A 259 -24.59 -22.34 25.13
C THR A 259 -23.55 -22.64 24.06
N VAL A 260 -23.74 -22.06 22.88
CA VAL A 260 -22.82 -22.20 21.73
C VAL A 260 -21.98 -20.93 21.61
N SER A 261 -20.67 -21.09 21.38
CA SER A 261 -19.77 -19.97 21.11
C SER A 261 -18.74 -20.30 20.01
N GLY A 262 -18.11 -19.28 19.44
CA GLY A 262 -17.20 -19.43 18.29
C GLY A 262 -17.92 -19.65 16.95
N GLY A 263 -17.18 -20.00 15.90
CA GLY A 263 -17.70 -20.10 14.54
C GLY A 263 -18.29 -18.77 14.02
N THR A 264 -19.18 -18.88 13.04
CA THR A 264 -19.86 -17.74 12.41
C THR A 264 -21.35 -17.76 12.75
N LYS A 265 -21.80 -16.78 13.52
CA LYS A 265 -23.21 -16.60 13.89
C LYS A 265 -24.09 -16.37 12.64
N ASP A 266 -25.34 -16.83 12.54
CA ASP A 266 -26.25 -17.57 13.46
C ASP A 266 -26.08 -19.11 13.46
N TYR A 267 -26.72 -19.81 14.40
CA TYR A 267 -26.62 -21.27 14.55
C TYR A 267 -27.95 -21.99 14.28
N SER A 268 -27.84 -23.24 13.85
CA SER A 268 -28.95 -24.19 13.70
C SER A 268 -28.66 -25.50 14.45
N TYR A 269 -29.72 -26.15 14.94
CA TYR A 269 -29.62 -27.30 15.84
C TYR A 269 -30.31 -28.51 15.24
N LEU A 270 -29.65 -29.67 15.31
CA LEU A 270 -30.25 -30.95 14.98
C LEU A 270 -30.10 -31.90 16.17
N TRP A 271 -31.20 -32.05 16.90
CA TRP A 271 -31.28 -32.92 18.08
C TRP A 271 -31.79 -34.31 17.71
N SER A 272 -31.21 -35.34 18.32
CA SER A 272 -31.67 -36.71 18.20
C SER A 272 -31.44 -37.51 19.47
N LYS A 273 -32.33 -38.46 19.77
CA LYS A 273 -32.12 -39.46 20.82
C LYS A 273 -31.40 -40.66 20.22
N ILE A 274 -30.22 -41.03 20.74
CA ILE A 274 -29.35 -42.05 20.14
C ILE A 274 -30.02 -43.44 20.06
N THR A 275 -30.89 -43.77 21.02
CA THR A 275 -31.49 -45.11 21.10
C THR A 275 -32.47 -45.43 19.98
N ASP A 276 -33.22 -44.43 19.49
CA ASP A 276 -34.29 -44.62 18.50
C ASP A 276 -34.22 -43.63 17.33
N GLY A 277 -33.27 -42.70 17.34
CA GLY A 277 -33.10 -41.67 16.33
C GLY A 277 -34.22 -40.63 16.29
N SER A 278 -35.12 -40.61 17.29
CA SER A 278 -36.20 -39.64 17.35
C SER A 278 -35.63 -38.22 17.48
N GLY A 279 -36.15 -37.32 16.65
CA GLY A 279 -35.79 -35.89 16.70
C GLY A 279 -36.45 -35.19 17.90
N LEU A 280 -35.82 -34.11 18.36
CA LEU A 280 -36.41 -33.19 19.35
C LEU A 280 -36.67 -31.83 18.69
N ASP A 281 -36.90 -30.78 19.49
CA ASP A 281 -37.14 -29.45 18.95
C ASP A 281 -35.86 -28.91 18.29
N SER A 282 -35.79 -28.98 16.96
CA SER A 282 -34.65 -28.50 16.17
C SER A 282 -34.56 -26.97 16.10
N ALA A 283 -35.59 -26.23 16.53
CA ALA A 283 -35.58 -24.78 16.55
C ALA A 283 -35.03 -24.21 17.87
N ALA A 284 -34.95 -25.04 18.92
CA ALA A 284 -34.48 -24.64 20.23
C ALA A 284 -33.04 -25.13 20.50
N ALA A 285 -32.21 -24.25 21.05
CA ALA A 285 -30.94 -24.64 21.62
C ALA A 285 -31.18 -25.59 22.81
N ASP A 286 -32.02 -25.16 23.74
CA ASP A 286 -32.33 -25.88 24.98
C ASP A 286 -33.48 -26.87 24.79
N GLN A 287 -33.40 -28.01 25.47
CA GLN A 287 -34.36 -29.09 25.42
C GLN A 287 -34.89 -29.40 26.82
N SER A 288 -36.21 -29.57 26.95
CA SER A 288 -36.86 -29.91 28.23
C SER A 288 -37.90 -31.00 28.02
N GLY A 289 -38.40 -31.57 29.11
CA GLY A 289 -39.37 -32.66 29.03
C GLY A 289 -38.74 -33.99 28.63
N LEU A 290 -37.46 -34.19 28.95
CA LEU A 290 -36.68 -35.34 28.51
C LEU A 290 -36.80 -36.50 29.50
N GLY A 291 -37.04 -37.70 28.97
CA GLY A 291 -36.87 -38.93 29.74
C GLY A 291 -35.40 -39.35 29.82
N ALA A 292 -35.10 -40.38 30.61
CA ALA A 292 -33.76 -40.95 30.65
C ALA A 292 -33.32 -41.46 29.27
N GLY A 293 -32.05 -41.23 28.93
CA GLY A 293 -31.47 -41.62 27.66
C GLY A 293 -30.25 -40.79 27.27
N THR A 294 -29.71 -41.12 26.10
CA THR A 294 -28.58 -40.42 25.49
C THR A 294 -29.08 -39.59 24.32
N TYR A 295 -28.76 -38.30 24.34
CA TYR A 295 -29.17 -37.31 23.36
C TYR A 295 -27.94 -36.74 22.67
N LYS A 296 -28.04 -36.51 21.36
CA LYS A 296 -26.98 -35.91 20.54
C LYS A 296 -27.51 -34.64 19.89
N VAL A 297 -26.69 -33.61 19.90
CA VAL A 297 -26.90 -32.39 19.12
C VAL A 297 -25.83 -32.27 18.04
N VAL A 298 -26.23 -31.85 16.86
CA VAL A 298 -25.33 -31.31 15.84
C VAL A 298 -25.66 -29.83 15.68
N VAL A 299 -24.69 -28.97 15.99
CA VAL A 299 -24.81 -27.52 15.80
C VAL A 299 -24.11 -27.16 14.50
N THR A 300 -24.80 -26.44 13.62
CA THR A 300 -24.25 -25.92 12.37
C THR A 300 -24.33 -24.40 12.37
N ASP A 301 -23.23 -23.73 12.10
CA ASP A 301 -23.15 -22.27 12.03
C ASP A 301 -23.59 -21.72 10.65
N ALA A 302 -23.56 -20.40 10.46
CA ALA A 302 -24.04 -19.75 9.24
C ALA A 302 -23.20 -20.06 8.00
N ASN A 303 -21.93 -20.41 8.21
CA ASN A 303 -20.99 -20.79 7.16
C ASN A 303 -21.02 -22.31 6.88
N GLY A 304 -21.80 -23.07 7.65
CA GLY A 304 -21.94 -24.52 7.49
C GLY A 304 -20.96 -25.34 8.32
N CYS A 305 -20.18 -24.71 9.20
CA CYS A 305 -19.25 -25.36 10.11
C CYS A 305 -20.02 -26.12 11.19
N LYS A 306 -19.56 -27.32 11.56
CA LYS A 306 -20.32 -28.23 12.44
C LYS A 306 -19.54 -28.66 13.66
N ILE A 307 -20.24 -28.74 14.79
CA ILE A 307 -19.79 -29.44 15.99
C ILE A 307 -20.90 -30.38 16.47
N GLU A 308 -20.51 -31.50 17.07
CA GLU A 308 -21.43 -32.46 17.65
C GLU A 308 -21.10 -32.68 19.12
N ASP A 309 -22.13 -32.84 19.95
CA ASP A 309 -21.97 -33.21 21.35
C ASP A 309 -23.05 -34.19 21.82
N THR A 310 -22.78 -34.94 22.89
CA THR A 310 -23.62 -36.01 23.41
C THR A 310 -23.84 -35.89 24.92
N PHE A 311 -25.10 -35.92 25.33
CA PHE A 311 -25.53 -35.74 26.71
C PHE A 311 -26.26 -36.99 27.23
N ILE A 312 -26.13 -37.27 28.52
CA ILE A 312 -26.77 -38.41 29.18
C ILE A 312 -27.70 -37.90 30.28
N ILE A 313 -28.99 -38.12 30.11
CA ILE A 313 -30.00 -37.88 31.15
C ILE A 313 -30.25 -39.20 31.88
N THR A 314 -30.03 -39.19 33.18
CA THR A 314 -30.24 -40.34 34.07
C THR A 314 -31.56 -40.22 34.84
N GLN A 315 -31.97 -41.32 35.48
CA GLN A 315 -33.14 -41.40 36.36
C GLN A 315 -32.82 -42.38 37.51
N PRO A 316 -33.62 -42.43 38.59
CA PRO A 316 -33.47 -43.47 39.62
C PRO A 316 -33.55 -44.88 39.03
N ASP A 317 -32.68 -45.80 39.48
CA ASP A 317 -32.57 -47.17 38.94
C ASP A 317 -33.85 -48.00 39.09
N SER A 318 -34.64 -47.72 40.11
CA SER A 318 -35.89 -48.42 40.41
C SER A 318 -36.99 -47.45 40.81
N ALA A 319 -38.24 -47.84 40.52
CA ALA A 319 -39.41 -47.09 40.96
C ALA A 319 -39.52 -47.09 42.48
N LEU A 320 -40.09 -46.01 43.03
CA LEU A 320 -40.42 -45.93 44.46
C LEU A 320 -41.43 -47.03 44.80
N ALA A 321 -41.09 -47.86 45.77
CA ALA A 321 -41.89 -48.98 46.22
C ALA A 321 -42.11 -48.90 47.73
N LEU A 322 -43.38 -49.00 48.13
CA LEU A 322 -43.83 -49.09 49.51
C LEU A 322 -44.26 -50.53 49.78
N SER A 323 -43.69 -51.13 50.80
CA SER A 323 -44.11 -52.44 51.32
C SER A 323 -44.35 -52.33 52.82
N GLY A 324 -45.12 -53.26 53.39
CA GLY A 324 -45.33 -53.27 54.82
C GLY A 324 -45.88 -54.60 55.33
N SER A 325 -45.66 -54.85 56.61
CA SER A 325 -46.22 -55.98 57.35
C SER A 325 -47.15 -55.48 58.44
N LEU A 326 -48.31 -56.12 58.56
CA LEU A 326 -49.29 -55.81 59.60
C LEU A 326 -49.29 -56.89 60.67
N THR A 327 -49.38 -56.47 61.92
CA THR A 327 -49.69 -57.33 63.05
C THR A 327 -51.10 -56.99 63.52
N ASN A 328 -52.03 -57.96 63.45
CA ASN A 328 -53.40 -57.78 63.95
C ASN A 328 -53.42 -57.69 65.48
N ILE A 329 -54.46 -57.03 66.01
CA ILE A 329 -54.71 -57.02 67.45
C ILE A 329 -54.91 -58.46 67.97
N SER A 330 -54.38 -58.74 69.16
CA SER A 330 -54.38 -60.12 69.68
C SER A 330 -55.77 -60.60 70.12
N CYS A 331 -56.66 -59.69 70.56
CA CYS A 331 -58.00 -59.99 71.09
C CYS A 331 -58.98 -58.81 70.91
N ASN A 332 -60.29 -59.07 71.05
CA ASN A 332 -61.33 -58.02 71.05
C ASN A 332 -61.09 -57.01 72.20
N GLY A 333 -60.90 -55.74 71.84
CA GLY A 333 -60.62 -54.65 72.78
C GLY A 333 -59.14 -54.38 73.06
N ALA A 334 -58.21 -55.14 72.45
CA ALA A 334 -56.78 -54.88 72.54
C ALA A 334 -56.34 -53.72 71.61
N ALA A 335 -55.21 -53.09 71.93
CA ALA A 335 -54.60 -51.99 71.17
C ALA A 335 -53.11 -52.27 70.88
N ASP A 336 -52.80 -53.51 70.51
CA ASP A 336 -51.44 -54.05 70.31
C ASP A 336 -51.10 -54.37 68.85
N GLY A 337 -51.96 -53.98 67.90
CA GLY A 337 -51.65 -54.11 66.48
C GLY A 337 -50.54 -53.14 66.04
N SER A 338 -49.77 -53.53 65.02
CA SER A 338 -48.69 -52.70 64.46
C SER A 338 -48.71 -52.71 62.93
N ILE A 339 -48.15 -51.67 62.33
CA ILE A 339 -47.86 -51.61 60.90
C ILE A 339 -46.40 -51.20 60.76
N ASP A 340 -45.59 -52.07 60.18
CA ASP A 340 -44.21 -51.77 59.83
C ASP A 340 -44.13 -51.53 58.32
N ILE A 341 -43.52 -50.43 57.93
CA ILE A 341 -43.41 -50.00 56.53
C ILE A 341 -41.94 -50.04 56.11
N THR A 342 -41.67 -50.52 54.90
CA THR A 342 -40.37 -50.47 54.24
C THR A 342 -40.50 -49.76 52.89
N VAL A 343 -39.79 -48.65 52.73
CA VAL A 343 -39.66 -47.90 51.47
C VAL A 343 -38.38 -48.34 50.75
N SER A 344 -38.46 -48.55 49.44
CA SER A 344 -37.31 -48.88 48.58
C SER A 344 -37.45 -48.20 47.21
N GLY A 345 -36.35 -48.05 46.46
CA GLY A 345 -36.34 -47.41 45.13
C GLY A 345 -36.63 -45.90 45.13
N GLY A 346 -36.71 -45.27 43.97
CA GLY A 346 -36.79 -43.80 43.86
C GLY A 346 -35.50 -43.08 44.30
N THR A 347 -35.61 -41.78 44.58
CA THR A 347 -34.48 -40.93 45.01
C THR A 347 -34.36 -40.96 46.54
N LYS A 348 -33.13 -41.09 47.07
CA LYS A 348 -32.83 -41.18 48.51
C LYS A 348 -33.17 -39.88 49.26
N ASP A 349 -33.20 -39.95 50.59
CA ASP A 349 -33.66 -38.91 51.55
C ASP A 349 -35.19 -38.82 51.72
N TYR A 350 -35.82 -39.97 51.98
CA TYR A 350 -37.26 -40.04 52.29
C TYR A 350 -37.59 -39.32 53.62
N SER A 351 -38.72 -38.60 53.65
CA SER A 351 -39.37 -38.12 54.88
C SER A 351 -40.55 -39.02 55.24
N TYR A 352 -40.66 -39.42 56.51
CA TYR A 352 -41.70 -40.32 57.03
C TYR A 352 -42.71 -39.59 57.92
#